data_AF-F5RHU3-F1
#
_entry.id   AF-F5RHU3-F1
#
_cell.length_a   1.000
_cell.length_b   1.000
_cell.length_c   1.000
_cell.angle_alpha   90.00
_cell.angle_beta   90.00
_cell.angle_gamma   90.00
#
_symmetry.space_group_name_H-M   'P 1'
#
loop_
_entity.id
_entity.type
_entity.pdbx_description
1 polymer ?
#
loop_
_entity_poly.entity_id
_entity_poly.type
_entity_poly.pdbx_seq_one_letter_code
_entity_poly.pdbx_strand_id
1 'polypeptide(L)'
;MRMRSLSSLIAAGIAVSIAVAGWEGYRLSSARDFNRLVDSGVDAAATQGSPEAEFARALSLAAHNDYEGAVRAYKELSRNTDGPLLQAVLYNLGNLHLREALQFGPESIGKSLPLAELSKTSYRELLRLNPQHWDAKYNLERALRLAPEREASDEEAPPLPQNSERAVTTMKAFTLGLP
;
A
#
# COMPACT_ATOMS: atom_id res chain seq x y z
N MET A 1 -40.77 -35.03 36.18
CA MET A 1 -39.74 -33.97 36.26
C MET A 1 -38.76 -34.00 35.06
N ARG A 2 -38.21 -35.15 34.67
CA ARG A 2 -37.24 -35.30 33.54
C ARG A 2 -37.71 -34.80 32.16
N MET A 3 -39.01 -34.87 31.85
CA MET A 3 -39.55 -34.41 30.56
C MET A 3 -39.63 -32.88 30.44
N ARG A 4 -39.82 -32.17 31.57
CA ARG A 4 -39.86 -30.69 31.61
C ARG A 4 -38.46 -30.10 31.49
N SER A 5 -37.45 -30.77 32.05
CA SER A 5 -36.04 -30.39 31.89
C SER A 5 -35.52 -30.66 30.47
N LEU A 6 -36.00 -31.72 29.81
CA LEU A 6 -35.61 -32.03 28.43
C LEU A 6 -36.20 -31.02 27.42
N SER A 7 -37.47 -30.66 27.60
CA SER A 7 -38.14 -29.63 26.78
C SER A 7 -37.52 -28.24 26.99
N SER A 8 -37.13 -27.87 28.21
CA SER A 8 -36.41 -26.61 28.44
C SER A 8 -35.01 -26.58 27.81
N LEU A 9 -34.30 -27.71 27.77
CA LEU A 9 -32.99 -27.80 27.12
C LEU A 9 -33.12 -27.68 25.59
N ILE A 10 -34.13 -28.33 25.00
CA ILE A 10 -34.42 -28.20 23.56
C ILE A 10 -34.79 -26.76 23.22
N ALA A 11 -35.66 -26.13 24.02
CA ALA A 11 -36.06 -24.73 23.81
C ALA A 11 -34.86 -23.76 23.91
N ALA A 12 -33.96 -23.97 24.88
CA ALA A 12 -32.73 -23.20 25.00
C ALA A 12 -31.80 -23.41 23.80
N GLY A 13 -31.64 -24.64 23.33
CA GLY A 13 -30.88 -24.95 22.12
C GLY A 13 -31.42 -24.24 20.88
N ILE A 14 -32.74 -24.27 20.68
CA ILE A 14 -33.41 -23.56 19.57
C ILE A 14 -33.19 -22.05 19.68
N ALA A 15 -33.32 -21.47 20.87
CA ALA A 15 -33.10 -20.04 21.08
C ALA A 15 -31.65 -19.62 20.75
N VAL A 16 -30.65 -20.43 21.15
CA VAL A 16 -29.25 -20.20 20.80
C VAL A 16 -29.03 -20.30 19.30
N SER A 17 -29.59 -21.32 18.64
CA SER A 17 -29.48 -21.45 17.18
C SER A 17 -30.11 -20.29 16.42
N ILE A 18 -31.25 -19.77 16.88
CA ILE A 18 -31.89 -18.58 16.30
C ILE A 18 -31.00 -17.34 16.49
N ALA A 19 -30.41 -17.16 17.67
CA ALA A 19 -29.51 -16.04 17.94
C ALA A 19 -28.25 -16.09 17.06
N VAL A 20 -27.64 -17.27 16.92
CA VAL A 20 -26.48 -17.49 16.03
C VAL A 20 -26.87 -17.25 14.57
N ALA A 21 -28.00 -17.79 14.11
CA ALA A 21 -28.46 -17.57 12.73
C ALA A 21 -28.75 -16.09 12.45
N GLY A 22 -29.33 -15.37 13.42
CA GLY A 22 -29.54 -13.93 13.33
C GLY A 22 -28.23 -13.15 13.25
N TRP A 23 -27.23 -13.52 14.05
CA TRP A 23 -25.90 -12.92 13.99
C TRP A 23 -25.21 -13.19 12.65
N GLU A 24 -25.20 -14.44 12.18
CA GLU A 24 -24.60 -14.79 10.88
C GLU A 24 -25.32 -14.10 9.72
N GLY A 25 -26.65 -13.99 9.79
CA GLY A 25 -27.46 -13.23 8.82
C GLY A 25 -27.06 -11.76 8.77
N TYR A 26 -26.87 -11.12 9.92
CA TYR A 26 -26.42 -9.73 10.04
C TYR A 26 -24.99 -9.54 9.51
N ARG A 27 -24.08 -10.48 9.79
CA ARG A 27 -22.71 -10.45 9.23
C ARG A 27 -22.73 -10.58 7.71
N LEU A 28 -23.55 -11.47 7.18
CA LEU A 28 -23.65 -11.72 5.75
C LEU A 28 -24.28 -10.53 5.00
N SER A 29 -25.30 -9.88 5.58
CA SER A 29 -25.86 -8.65 4.98
C SER A 29 -24.83 -7.53 4.96
N SER A 30 -24.12 -7.32 6.08
CA SER A 30 -23.06 -6.32 6.19
C SER A 30 -21.93 -6.56 5.18
N ALA A 31 -21.55 -7.82 4.95
CA ALA A 31 -20.55 -8.19 3.95
C ALA A 31 -21.04 -7.97 2.51
N ARG A 32 -22.31 -8.25 2.21
CA ARG A 32 -22.90 -7.99 0.88
C ARG A 32 -23.01 -6.50 0.60
N ASP A 33 -23.43 -5.73 1.59
CA ASP A 33 -23.51 -4.28 1.48
C ASP A 33 -22.11 -3.70 1.26
N PHE A 34 -21.12 -4.14 2.04
CA PHE A 34 -19.73 -3.78 1.83
C PHE A 34 -19.22 -4.11 0.42
N ASN A 35 -19.50 -5.32 -0.10
CA ASN A 35 -19.09 -5.70 -1.45
C ASN A 35 -19.77 -4.84 -2.52
N ARG A 36 -21.08 -4.58 -2.39
CA ARG A 36 -21.82 -3.68 -3.29
C ARG A 36 -21.23 -2.27 -3.25
N LEU A 37 -20.80 -1.84 -2.08
CA LEU A 37 -20.22 -0.54 -1.83
C LEU A 37 -18.83 -0.41 -2.47
N VAL A 38 -17.95 -1.39 -2.28
CA VAL A 38 -16.66 -1.53 -2.98
C VAL A 38 -16.84 -1.49 -4.51
N ASP A 39 -17.88 -2.17 -5.01
CA ASP A 39 -18.24 -2.22 -6.43
C ASP A 39 -18.82 -0.89 -6.94
N SER A 40 -19.53 -0.14 -6.07
CA SER A 40 -20.08 1.18 -6.38
C SER A 40 -19.07 2.34 -6.24
N GLY A 41 -17.92 2.11 -5.61
CA GLY A 41 -16.85 3.09 -5.45
C GLY A 41 -16.36 3.34 -4.01
N VAL A 42 -15.42 4.29 -3.90
CA VAL A 42 -14.46 4.54 -2.81
C VAL A 42 -15.08 4.79 -1.41
N ASP A 43 -16.31 5.28 -1.33
CA ASP A 43 -16.78 5.95 -0.12
C ASP A 43 -17.28 5.02 0.99
N ALA A 44 -17.67 3.81 0.62
CA ALA A 44 -18.45 2.99 1.54
C ALA A 44 -17.69 1.79 2.12
N ALA A 45 -16.48 1.55 1.63
CA ALA A 45 -15.50 0.71 2.32
C ALA A 45 -14.88 1.44 3.54
N ALA A 46 -14.80 2.79 3.50
CA ALA A 46 -14.27 3.60 4.60
C ALA A 46 -15.13 3.56 5.87
N THR A 47 -16.39 3.13 5.79
CA THR A 47 -17.35 3.23 6.89
C THR A 47 -17.14 2.19 8.00
N GLN A 48 -16.43 1.09 7.73
CA GLN A 48 -16.24 0.02 8.73
C GLN A 48 -14.96 0.18 9.58
N GLY A 49 -14.03 1.07 9.21
CA GLY A 49 -12.83 1.40 10.00
C GLY A 49 -11.84 0.26 10.24
N SER A 50 -12.00 -0.90 9.60
CA SER A 50 -11.07 -2.03 9.70
C SER A 50 -9.96 -1.95 8.64
N PRO A 51 -8.74 -2.46 8.91
CA PRO A 51 -7.66 -2.52 7.91
C PRO A 51 -8.05 -3.26 6.62
N GLU A 52 -8.85 -4.32 6.72
CA GLU A 52 -9.37 -5.08 5.58
C GLU A 52 -10.34 -4.25 4.74
N ALA A 53 -11.15 -3.42 5.41
CA ALA A 53 -12.07 -2.52 4.74
C ALA A 53 -11.32 -1.43 3.94
N GLU A 54 -10.32 -0.81 4.55
CA GLU A 54 -9.45 0.16 3.85
C GLU A 54 -8.62 -0.51 2.75
N PHE A 55 -8.23 -1.78 2.90
CA PHE A 55 -7.56 -2.52 1.83
C PHE A 55 -8.46 -2.74 0.62
N ALA A 56 -9.73 -3.12 0.83
CA ALA A 56 -10.69 -3.23 -0.27
C ALA A 56 -10.96 -1.88 -0.94
N ARG A 57 -10.97 -0.79 -0.15
CA ARG A 57 -11.05 0.58 -0.68
C ARG A 57 -9.85 0.90 -1.59
N ALA A 58 -8.63 0.59 -1.15
CA ALA A 58 -7.42 0.78 -1.94
C ALA A 58 -7.44 -0.03 -3.24
N LEU A 59 -7.97 -1.25 -3.22
CA LEU A 59 -8.21 -2.06 -4.42
C LEU A 59 -9.22 -1.41 -5.37
N SER A 60 -10.34 -0.91 -4.85
CA SER A 60 -11.37 -0.23 -5.66
C SER A 60 -10.82 1.05 -6.31
N LEU A 61 -10.08 1.87 -5.55
CA LEU A 61 -9.36 3.04 -6.08
C LEU A 61 -8.43 2.66 -7.24
N ALA A 62 -7.63 1.62 -7.05
CA ALA A 62 -6.70 1.12 -8.08
C ALA A 62 -7.43 0.54 -9.30
N ALA A 63 -8.63 -0.02 -9.13
CA ALA A 63 -9.45 -0.53 -10.24
C ALA A 63 -10.09 0.60 -11.07
N HIS A 64 -10.39 1.73 -10.44
CA HIS A 64 -10.92 2.93 -11.10
C HIS A 64 -9.83 3.88 -11.66
N ASN A 65 -8.58 3.42 -11.70
CA ASN A 65 -7.40 4.21 -12.11
C ASN A 65 -7.16 5.48 -11.27
N ASP A 66 -7.67 5.54 -10.04
CA ASP A 66 -7.28 6.58 -9.07
C ASP A 66 -5.94 6.18 -8.42
N TYR A 67 -4.86 6.40 -9.18
CA TYR A 67 -3.50 6.07 -8.76
C TYR A 67 -3.12 6.77 -7.44
N GLU A 68 -3.38 8.07 -7.33
CA GLU A 68 -2.98 8.87 -6.18
C GLU A 68 -3.75 8.46 -4.92
N GLY A 69 -5.07 8.24 -5.05
CA GLY A 69 -5.91 7.75 -3.97
C GLY A 69 -5.47 6.37 -3.50
N ALA A 70 -5.24 5.44 -4.43
CA ALA A 70 -4.79 4.09 -4.10
C ALA A 70 -3.41 4.09 -3.42
N VAL A 71 -2.44 4.87 -3.92
CA VAL A 71 -1.11 5.00 -3.29
C VAL A 71 -1.24 5.53 -1.86
N ARG A 72 -2.05 6.57 -1.62
CA ARG A 72 -2.27 7.09 -0.27
C ARG A 72 -2.84 6.02 0.66
N ALA A 73 -3.87 5.30 0.22
CA ALA A 73 -4.51 4.25 1.00
C ALA A 73 -3.55 3.09 1.32
N TYR A 74 -2.80 2.59 0.33
CA TYR A 74 -1.82 1.51 0.57
C TYR A 74 -0.68 1.94 1.49
N LYS A 75 -0.17 3.18 1.37
CA LYS A 75 0.91 3.67 2.25
C LYS A 75 0.46 3.89 3.69
N GLU A 76 -0.80 4.24 3.90
CA GLU A 76 -1.36 4.31 5.26
C GLU A 76 -1.51 2.91 5.84
N LEU A 77 -2.06 1.97 5.07
CA LEU A 77 -2.16 0.57 5.47
C LEU A 77 -0.80 -0.04 5.81
N SER A 78 0.23 0.20 4.98
CA SER A 78 1.56 -0.38 5.18
C SER A 78 2.25 0.09 6.48
N ARG A 79 1.79 1.19 7.08
CA ARG A 79 2.31 1.70 8.37
C ARG A 79 1.59 1.11 9.57
N ASN A 80 0.36 0.66 9.39
CA ASN A 80 -0.57 0.32 10.46
C ASN A 80 -1.00 -1.17 10.43
N THR A 81 -0.42 -1.98 9.55
CA THR A 81 -0.75 -3.39 9.39
C THR A 81 0.50 -4.25 9.29
N ASP A 82 0.35 -5.52 9.66
CA ASP A 82 1.43 -6.50 9.72
C ASP A 82 1.01 -7.83 9.07
N GLY A 83 1.94 -8.78 9.02
CA GLY A 83 1.65 -10.16 8.65
C GLY A 83 1.13 -10.30 7.20
N PRO A 84 0.15 -11.20 6.95
CA PRO A 84 -0.35 -11.45 5.59
C PRO A 84 -0.98 -10.21 4.92
N LEU A 85 -1.63 -9.34 5.68
CA LEU A 85 -2.25 -8.13 5.12
C LEU A 85 -1.19 -7.14 4.64
N LEU A 86 -0.11 -6.95 5.41
CA LEU A 86 1.02 -6.13 4.97
C LEU A 86 1.64 -6.67 3.67
N GLN A 87 1.79 -8.00 3.57
CA GLN A 87 2.29 -8.63 2.34
C GLN A 87 1.40 -8.33 1.13
N ALA A 88 0.07 -8.43 1.30
CA ALA A 88 -0.89 -8.10 0.25
C ALA A 88 -0.86 -6.61 -0.13
N VAL A 89 -0.72 -5.70 0.85
CA VAL A 89 -0.58 -4.25 0.64
C VAL A 89 0.66 -3.94 -0.19
N LEU A 90 1.83 -4.48 0.18
CA LEU A 90 3.09 -4.24 -0.52
C LEU A 90 3.07 -4.80 -1.95
N TYR A 91 2.49 -5.99 -2.13
CA TYR A 91 2.34 -6.60 -3.46
C TYR A 91 1.47 -5.71 -4.39
N ASN A 92 0.32 -5.26 -3.89
CA ASN A 92 -0.60 -4.43 -4.67
C ASN A 92 -0.05 -3.02 -4.91
N LEU A 93 0.65 -2.42 -3.95
CA LEU A 93 1.33 -1.14 -4.13
C LEU A 93 2.43 -1.24 -5.20
N GLY A 94 3.24 -2.30 -5.16
CA GLY A 94 4.24 -2.57 -6.19
C GLY A 94 3.62 -2.73 -7.59
N ASN A 95 2.51 -3.49 -7.69
CA ASN A 95 1.78 -3.69 -8.94
C ASN A 95 1.15 -2.39 -9.46
N LEU A 96 0.66 -1.53 -8.56
CA LEU A 96 0.10 -0.23 -8.91
C LEU A 96 1.17 0.67 -9.54
N HIS A 97 2.33 0.79 -8.89
CA HIS A 97 3.47 1.54 -9.42
C HIS A 97 3.97 1.00 -10.75
N LEU A 98 4.07 -0.33 -10.90
CA LEU A 98 4.52 -0.94 -12.16
C LEU A 98 3.54 -0.67 -13.31
N ARG A 99 2.23 -0.82 -13.06
CA ARG A 99 1.21 -0.53 -14.08
C ARG A 99 1.23 0.95 -14.48
N GLU A 100 1.40 1.85 -13.52
CA GLU A 100 1.54 3.28 -13.79
C GLU A 100 2.80 3.58 -14.62
N ALA A 101 3.94 2.98 -14.27
CA ALA A 101 5.18 3.14 -15.03
C ALA A 101 5.01 2.72 -16.50
N LEU A 102 4.33 1.60 -16.74
CA LEU A 102 4.12 1.03 -18.07
C LEU A 102 3.16 1.84 -18.96
N GLN A 103 2.45 2.85 -18.43
CA GLN A 103 1.64 3.76 -19.23
C GLN A 103 2.50 4.77 -20.00
N PHE A 104 3.75 4.98 -19.60
CA PHE A 104 4.66 5.94 -20.22
C PHE A 104 5.57 5.25 -21.24
N GLY A 105 5.58 5.77 -22.47
CA GLY A 105 6.50 5.34 -23.53
C GLY A 105 7.92 5.90 -23.37
N PRO A 106 8.83 5.55 -24.30
CA PRO A 106 10.23 6.02 -24.30
C PRO A 106 10.37 7.55 -24.24
N GLU A 107 9.46 8.29 -24.86
CA GLU A 107 9.40 9.75 -24.86
C GLU A 107 9.12 10.36 -23.48
N SER A 108 8.52 9.58 -22.57
CA SER A 108 8.17 9.99 -21.20
C SER A 108 8.92 9.17 -20.13
N ILE A 109 10.09 8.64 -20.47
CA ILE A 109 10.86 7.74 -19.60
C ILE A 109 11.20 8.36 -18.23
N GLY A 110 11.35 9.68 -18.16
CA GLY A 110 11.57 10.40 -16.90
C GLY A 110 10.42 10.26 -15.89
N LYS A 111 9.20 9.97 -16.35
CA LYS A 111 8.04 9.64 -15.50
C LYS A 111 7.98 8.16 -15.17
N SER A 112 8.32 7.30 -16.14
CA SER A 112 8.33 5.84 -15.96
C SER A 112 9.35 5.37 -14.90
N LEU A 113 10.59 5.89 -14.97
CA LEU A 113 11.69 5.37 -14.15
C LEU A 113 11.44 5.51 -12.63
N PRO A 114 11.03 6.67 -12.09
CA PRO A 114 10.74 6.79 -10.66
C PRO A 114 9.65 5.83 -10.18
N LEU A 115 8.62 5.60 -11.00
CA LEU A 115 7.54 4.67 -10.69
C LEU A 115 8.02 3.22 -10.67
N ALA A 116 8.88 2.84 -11.63
CA ALA A 116 9.53 1.53 -11.61
C ALA A 116 10.41 1.33 -10.36
N GLU A 117 11.13 2.36 -9.90
CA GLU A 117 11.90 2.31 -8.66
C GLU A 117 11.01 2.11 -7.41
N LEU A 118 9.88 2.81 -7.34
CA LEU A 118 8.91 2.62 -6.26
C LEU A 118 8.35 1.19 -6.26
N SER A 119 8.04 0.66 -7.44
CA SER A 119 7.60 -0.74 -7.60
C SER A 119 8.65 -1.73 -7.07
N LYS A 120 9.92 -1.56 -7.46
CA LYS A 120 11.04 -2.39 -6.97
C LYS A 120 11.16 -2.33 -5.45
N THR A 121 10.99 -1.15 -4.86
CA THR A 121 11.05 -0.95 -3.41
C THR A 121 9.98 -1.77 -2.70
N SER A 122 8.72 -1.68 -3.13
CA SER A 122 7.62 -2.44 -2.53
C SER A 122 7.81 -3.95 -2.64
N TYR A 123 8.23 -4.46 -3.81
CA TYR A 123 8.49 -5.90 -3.96
C TYR A 123 9.66 -6.38 -3.11
N ARG A 124 10.72 -5.57 -2.96
CA ARG A 124 11.86 -5.93 -2.09
C ARG A 124 11.48 -5.95 -0.63
N GLU A 125 10.67 -5.00 -0.20
CA GLU A 125 10.12 -4.99 1.16
C GLU A 125 9.26 -6.24 1.40
N LEU A 126 8.37 -6.58 0.46
CA LEU A 126 7.60 -7.82 0.51
C LEU A 126 8.49 -9.07 0.58
N LEU A 127 9.53 -9.16 -0.25
CA LEU A 127 10.43 -10.32 -0.27
C LEU A 127 11.33 -10.41 0.97
N ARG A 128 11.55 -9.31 1.69
CA ARG A 128 12.18 -9.36 3.02
C ARG A 128 11.26 -10.03 4.05
N LEU A 129 9.95 -9.80 3.96
CA LEU A 129 8.96 -10.43 4.83
C LEU A 129 8.66 -11.88 4.44
N ASN A 130 8.57 -12.15 3.13
CA ASN A 130 8.28 -13.47 2.58
C ASN A 130 9.18 -13.77 1.36
N PRO A 131 10.36 -14.35 1.60
CA PRO A 131 11.28 -14.71 0.52
C PRO A 131 10.73 -15.75 -0.47
N GLN A 132 9.61 -16.43 -0.16
CA GLN A 132 9.02 -17.47 -1.00
C GLN A 132 7.88 -16.95 -1.89
N HIS A 133 7.55 -15.65 -1.84
CA HIS A 133 6.49 -15.05 -2.65
C HIS A 133 6.86 -15.00 -4.15
N TRP A 134 6.49 -16.04 -4.90
CA TRP A 134 6.87 -16.20 -6.31
C TRP A 134 6.40 -15.06 -7.21
N ASP A 135 5.16 -14.59 -7.06
CA ASP A 135 4.63 -13.52 -7.92
C ASP A 135 5.38 -12.20 -7.73
N ALA A 136 5.88 -11.93 -6.52
CA ALA A 136 6.67 -10.75 -6.22
C ALA A 136 8.05 -10.83 -6.85
N LYS A 137 8.69 -12.01 -6.86
CA LYS A 137 9.95 -12.25 -7.59
C LYS A 137 9.78 -12.01 -9.09
N TYR A 138 8.72 -12.57 -9.66
CA TYR A 138 8.41 -12.42 -11.07
C TYR A 138 8.16 -10.94 -11.43
N ASN A 139 7.35 -10.23 -10.64
CA ASN A 139 7.07 -8.81 -10.92
C ASN A 139 8.28 -7.91 -10.65
N LEU A 140 9.13 -8.23 -9.67
CA LEU A 140 10.39 -7.54 -9.44
C LEU A 140 11.32 -7.66 -10.65
N GLU A 141 11.43 -8.85 -11.24
CA GLU A 141 12.20 -9.06 -12.48
C GLU A 141 11.66 -8.21 -13.63
N ARG A 142 10.33 -8.10 -13.77
CA ARG A 142 9.73 -7.20 -14.78
C ARG A 142 10.05 -5.74 -14.51
N ALA A 143 9.99 -5.30 -13.26
CA ALA A 143 10.36 -3.94 -12.87
C ALA A 143 11.85 -3.66 -13.12
N LEU A 144 12.73 -4.64 -12.89
CA LEU A 144 14.17 -4.55 -13.18
C LEU A 144 14.46 -4.49 -14.68
N ARG A 145 13.71 -5.19 -15.53
CA ARG A 145 13.84 -5.03 -16.99
C ARG A 145 13.42 -3.65 -17.47
N LEU A 146 12.39 -3.07 -16.84
CA LEU A 146 11.92 -1.72 -17.15
C LEU A 146 12.91 -0.65 -16.68
N ALA A 147 13.47 -0.82 -15.48
CA ALA A 147 14.46 0.08 -14.90
C ALA A 147 15.62 -0.75 -14.31
N PRO A 148 16.62 -1.11 -15.15
CA PRO A 148 17.79 -1.84 -14.69
C PRO A 148 18.52 -1.10 -13.58
N GLU A 149 19.10 -1.86 -12.64
CA GLU A 149 20.00 -1.25 -11.68
C GLU A 149 21.23 -0.75 -12.43
N ARG A 150 21.57 0.52 -12.22
CA ARG A 150 22.90 0.98 -12.59
C ARG A 150 23.86 0.27 -11.66
N GLU A 151 24.73 -0.56 -12.22
CA GLU A 151 25.98 -0.88 -11.54
C GLU A 151 26.59 0.47 -11.18
N ALA A 152 26.97 0.65 -9.91
CA ALA A 152 27.84 1.75 -9.57
C ALA A 152 29.11 1.49 -10.37
N SER A 153 29.20 2.06 -11.56
CA SER A 153 30.43 2.12 -12.30
C SER A 153 31.40 2.80 -11.36
N ASP A 154 32.48 2.11 -11.01
CA ASP A 154 33.71 2.67 -10.43
C ASP A 154 34.37 3.65 -11.44
N GLU A 155 33.58 4.37 -12.24
CA GLU A 155 33.99 5.61 -12.89
C GLU A 155 34.09 6.65 -11.78
N GLU A 156 35.22 6.54 -11.08
CA GLU A 156 35.92 7.56 -10.32
C GLU A 156 35.22 8.92 -10.41
N ALA A 157 34.31 9.16 -9.47
CA ALA A 157 33.77 10.49 -9.26
C ALA A 157 34.97 11.43 -9.22
N PRO A 158 35.00 12.53 -10.02
CA PRO A 158 36.13 13.45 -10.02
C PRO A 158 36.42 13.82 -8.57
N PRO A 159 37.69 13.75 -8.12
CA PRO A 159 38.01 13.97 -6.72
C PRO A 159 37.37 15.29 -6.28
N LEU A 160 36.58 15.22 -5.21
CA LEU A 160 35.99 16.41 -4.60
C LEU A 160 37.11 17.44 -4.41
N PRO A 161 36.95 18.68 -4.87
CA PRO A 161 37.98 19.70 -4.73
C PRO A 161 38.34 19.85 -3.25
N GLN A 162 39.54 19.43 -2.86
CA GLN A 162 40.02 19.41 -1.47
C GLN A 162 40.26 20.81 -0.89
N ASN A 163 39.91 21.87 -1.62
CA ASN A 163 40.13 23.24 -1.22
C ASN A 163 38.82 24.01 -0.97
N SER A 164 37.90 23.40 -0.22
CA SER A 164 36.94 24.18 0.57
C SER A 164 37.64 24.76 1.80
N GLU A 165 38.73 25.51 1.61
CA GLU A 165 39.25 26.39 2.64
C GLU A 165 38.19 27.46 2.89
N ARG A 166 37.42 27.21 3.95
CA ARG A 166 36.90 28.21 4.88
C ARG A 166 36.54 29.52 4.19
N ALA A 167 35.34 29.59 3.62
CA ALA A 167 34.66 30.87 3.50
C ALA A 167 34.37 31.38 4.92
N VAL A 168 35.39 31.98 5.54
CA VAL A 168 35.26 32.78 6.75
C VAL A 168 34.40 33.97 6.35
N THR A 169 33.17 33.97 6.84
CA THR A 169 32.29 35.14 6.79
C THR A 169 32.99 36.29 7.52
N THR A 170 33.66 37.14 6.76
CA THR A 170 33.98 38.50 7.18
C THR A 170 33.04 39.43 6.42
N MET A 171 31.78 39.51 6.87
CA MET A 171 30.93 40.64 6.50
C MET A 171 31.53 41.90 7.12
N LYS A 172 32.32 42.62 6.33
CA LYS A 172 32.74 43.99 6.64
C LYS A 172 31.52 44.87 6.41
N ALA A 173 30.85 45.28 7.49
CA ALA A 173 29.76 46.24 7.45
C ALA A 173 30.26 47.53 6.78
N PHE A 174 29.77 47.79 5.57
CA PHE A 174 30.00 49.04 4.85
C PHE A 174 28.80 49.94 5.13
N THR A 175 28.93 50.88 6.07
CA THR A 175 27.93 51.94 6.26
C THR A 175 28.13 52.98 5.18
N LEU A 176 27.31 52.93 4.13
CA LEU A 176 27.21 54.00 3.15
C LEU A 176 26.47 55.17 3.83
N GLY A 177 27.23 56.16 4.28
CA GLY A 177 26.68 57.44 4.72
C GLY A 177 25.95 58.12 3.55
N LEU A 178 24.75 58.62 3.82
CA LEU A 178 24.00 59.49 2.92
C LEU A 178 23.65 60.78 3.69
N PRO A 179 23.55 61.92 2.98
CA PRO A 179 23.82 63.27 3.50
C PRO A 179 22.77 63.84 4.45
#